data_AF-A0A1V9W559-F1
#
_entry.id   AF-A0A1V9W559-F1
#
_cell.length_a   1.000
_cell.length_b   1.000
_cell.length_c   1.000
_cell.angle_alpha   90.00
_cell.angle_beta   90.00
_cell.angle_gamma   90.00
#
_symmetry.space_group_name_H-M   'P 1'
#
loop_
_entity.id
_entity.type
_entity.pdbx_description
1 polymer ?
#
loop_
_entity_poly.entity_id
_entity_poly.type
_entity_poly.pdbx_seq_one_letter_code
_entity_poly.pdbx_strand_id
1 'polypeptide(L)'
;MGYIVDISKWNGNINWDIAAPQLDLVIARVQDGSNTVDFMYQGYVKEMKKRSIPFGNYAFCRFISISDAKKEAQDFWNRGDKNAKFWVADVEVQTMVDMQGGTQAFIDELRRLGAKKIGLYVGHHTYVSFGARNIDADFIWIPRYGGNKPAYPCDIWQYTDSGNVPGIGKCDLNQLIGNKNLSWFIGSNQTNQSSIGDSKQPIGIGIAVSKYDDGYGINLYENPANPQFTGRLTKKIPYIIYKGYWGGGEKDMICLGGEQQWAKLEHFNVQWYYAYSKYTPGYEIRTYDGPNGNDTGAVDGKIPYRIWNRQDGYVDIGGNKWIKEEHVQIK
;
A
#
# COMPACT_ATOMS: atom_id res chain seq x y z
N MET A 1 6.59 9.10 -6.68
CA MET A 1 6.45 8.33 -5.44
C MET A 1 7.44 8.91 -4.48
N GLY A 2 6.98 9.37 -3.32
CA GLY A 2 7.84 9.92 -2.28
C GLY A 2 8.60 8.83 -1.52
N TYR A 3 9.36 9.27 -0.52
CA TYR A 3 10.14 8.42 0.36
C TYR A 3 9.28 7.85 1.49
N ILE A 4 9.57 6.61 1.86
CA ILE A 4 9.16 6.04 3.14
C ILE A 4 10.40 6.06 4.03
N VAL A 5 10.33 6.81 5.11
CA VAL A 5 11.47 7.02 6.02
C VAL A 5 11.10 6.54 7.41
N ASP A 6 12.09 6.11 8.17
CA ASP A 6 11.95 5.98 9.61
C ASP A 6 12.91 6.93 10.32
N ILE A 7 12.42 7.53 11.42
CA ILE A 7 13.09 8.63 12.11
C ILE A 7 13.03 8.48 13.62
N SER A 8 13.97 9.13 14.28
CA SER A 8 14.07 9.22 15.74
C SER A 8 14.72 10.54 16.17
N LYS A 9 15.00 10.70 17.47
CA LYS A 9 15.79 11.85 17.97
C LYS A 9 17.11 12.07 17.22
N TRP A 10 17.68 11.03 16.62
CA TRP A 10 18.96 11.10 15.93
C TRP A 10 18.90 11.88 14.61
N ASN A 11 17.72 12.10 14.04
CA ASN A 11 17.55 12.95 12.85
C ASN A 11 17.50 14.45 13.20
N GLY A 12 17.50 14.81 14.48
CA GLY A 12 17.60 16.19 14.95
C GLY A 12 16.48 17.11 14.42
N ASN A 13 16.84 18.36 14.12
CA ASN A 13 15.86 19.33 13.67
C ASN A 13 15.59 19.21 12.16
N ILE A 14 14.52 18.49 11.81
CA ILE A 14 14.06 18.33 10.42
C ILE A 14 13.48 19.65 9.89
N ASN A 15 13.92 20.07 8.71
CA ASN A 15 13.25 21.12 7.94
C ASN A 15 12.03 20.53 7.21
N TRP A 16 10.88 20.57 7.89
CA TRP A 16 9.63 19.97 7.44
C TRP A 16 9.04 20.61 6.19
N ASP A 17 9.33 21.88 5.90
CA ASP A 17 8.83 22.54 4.69
C ASP A 17 9.53 22.02 3.43
N ILE A 18 10.77 21.55 3.57
CA ILE A 18 11.52 20.88 2.49
C ILE A 18 11.19 19.38 2.47
N ALA A 19 11.13 18.72 3.63
CA ALA A 19 10.97 17.28 3.71
C ALA A 19 9.56 16.83 3.30
N ALA A 20 8.51 17.47 3.82
CA ALA A 20 7.13 16.97 3.73
C ALA A 20 6.63 16.67 2.31
N PRO A 21 6.88 17.50 1.28
CA PRO A 21 6.40 17.23 -0.08
C PRO A 21 6.98 15.95 -0.70
N GLN A 22 8.03 15.40 -0.11
CA GLN A 22 8.76 14.24 -0.59
C GLN A 22 8.43 12.98 0.20
N LEU A 23 7.60 13.04 1.24
CA LEU A 23 7.35 11.92 2.17
C LEU A 23 6.00 11.28 1.92
N ASP A 24 6.02 10.00 1.54
CA ASP A 24 4.81 9.18 1.39
C ASP A 24 4.37 8.58 2.73
N LEU A 25 5.32 8.32 3.65
CA LEU A 25 5.09 7.75 4.98
C LEU A 25 6.31 7.97 5.88
N VAL A 26 6.07 8.23 7.17
CA VAL A 26 7.11 8.29 8.21
C VAL A 26 6.85 7.22 9.27
N ILE A 27 7.88 6.50 9.72
CA ILE A 27 7.79 5.59 10.87
C ILE A 27 8.63 6.17 12.01
N ALA A 28 7.99 6.72 13.04
CA ALA A 28 8.67 7.52 14.06
C ALA A 28 8.86 6.75 15.38
N ARG A 29 10.06 6.82 15.95
CA ARG A 29 10.35 6.18 17.24
C ARG A 29 9.62 6.89 18.37
N VAL A 30 8.95 6.11 19.21
CA VAL A 30 8.31 6.60 20.44
C VAL A 30 9.21 6.40 21.65
N GLN A 31 9.90 5.26 21.71
CA GLN A 31 10.70 4.87 22.87
C GLN A 31 11.84 3.91 22.52
N ASP A 32 12.79 3.80 23.44
CA ASP A 32 13.79 2.73 23.53
C ASP A 32 13.61 2.05 24.90
N GLY A 33 12.93 0.90 24.88
CA GLY A 33 12.41 0.24 26.05
C GLY A 33 11.43 1.09 26.87
N SER A 34 11.05 0.58 28.03
CA SER A 34 10.20 1.31 28.99
C SER A 34 10.91 2.54 29.57
N ASN A 35 12.24 2.56 29.61
CA ASN A 35 13.01 3.57 30.35
C ASN A 35 13.30 4.86 29.56
N THR A 36 13.25 4.83 28.24
CA THR A 36 13.64 6.00 27.42
C THR A 36 12.52 6.42 26.48
N VAL A 37 11.98 7.62 26.69
CA VAL A 37 11.09 8.27 25.72
C VAL A 37 11.93 8.97 24.65
N ASP A 38 11.56 8.83 23.38
CA ASP A 38 12.16 9.65 22.33
C ASP A 38 11.63 11.09 22.42
N PHE A 39 12.45 11.99 22.95
CA PHE A 39 12.03 13.36 23.26
C PHE A 39 11.67 14.20 22.02
N MET A 40 12.07 13.78 20.81
CA MET A 40 11.72 14.49 19.57
C MET A 40 10.37 14.04 19.00
N TYR A 41 9.88 12.87 19.40
CA TYR A 41 8.68 12.24 18.85
C TYR A 41 7.46 13.18 18.79
N GLN A 42 7.13 13.83 19.91
CA GLN A 42 5.96 14.71 19.97
C GLN A 42 6.10 15.93 19.06
N GLY A 43 7.32 16.47 18.92
CA GLY A 43 7.62 17.54 17.98
C GLY A 43 7.42 17.10 16.53
N TYR A 44 7.92 15.91 16.18
CA TYR A 44 7.73 15.34 14.84
C TYR A 44 6.27 15.06 14.54
N VAL A 45 5.52 14.46 15.47
CA VAL A 45 4.08 14.19 15.31
C VAL A 45 3.31 15.48 15.03
N LYS A 46 3.61 16.57 15.74
CA LYS A 46 2.99 17.88 15.50
C LYS A 46 3.22 18.35 14.06
N GLU A 47 4.46 18.27 13.58
CA GLU A 47 4.81 18.73 12.24
C GLU A 47 4.26 17.83 11.12
N MET A 48 4.25 16.50 11.34
CA MET A 48 3.63 15.52 10.43
C MET A 48 2.12 15.74 10.32
N LYS A 49 1.41 15.93 11.45
CA LYS A 49 -0.03 16.25 11.45
C LYS A 49 -0.31 17.58 10.75
N LYS A 50 0.48 18.62 11.04
CA LYS A 50 0.34 19.94 10.41
C LYS A 50 0.40 19.87 8.88
N ARG A 51 1.20 18.94 8.33
CA ARG A 51 1.42 18.77 6.89
C ARG A 51 0.72 17.53 6.31
N SER A 52 -0.18 16.90 7.06
CA SER A 52 -0.93 15.71 6.65
C SER A 52 -0.05 14.53 6.18
N ILE A 53 1.15 14.40 6.72
CA ILE A 53 2.04 13.27 6.43
C ILE A 53 1.54 12.07 7.25
N PRO A 54 1.17 10.94 6.61
CA PRO A 54 0.79 9.76 7.36
C PRO A 54 2.00 9.18 8.09
N PHE A 55 1.79 8.68 9.30
CA PHE A 55 2.88 8.12 10.09
C PHE A 55 2.49 6.86 10.85
N GLY A 56 3.47 5.99 11.08
CA GLY A 56 3.42 4.88 12.02
C GLY A 56 4.31 5.15 13.23
N ASN A 57 4.10 4.38 14.29
CA ASN A 57 4.92 4.44 15.50
C ASN A 57 5.79 3.18 15.59
N TYR A 58 7.03 3.30 16.07
CA TYR A 58 7.83 2.14 16.47
C TYR A 58 8.42 2.29 17.87
N ALA A 59 8.67 1.16 18.54
CA ALA A 59 9.36 1.07 19.81
C ALA A 59 10.51 0.09 19.72
N PHE A 60 11.73 0.58 19.97
CA PHE A 60 12.90 -0.28 20.09
C PHE A 60 12.74 -1.12 21.36
N CYS A 61 12.62 -2.44 21.19
CA CYS A 61 12.20 -3.36 22.23
C CYS A 61 13.34 -3.70 23.20
N ARG A 62 13.08 -3.65 24.51
CA ARG A 62 14.06 -3.98 25.56
C ARG A 62 13.55 -4.97 26.62
N PHE A 63 12.36 -5.53 26.43
CA PHE A 63 11.73 -6.38 27.43
C PHE A 63 12.59 -7.57 27.84
N ILE A 64 12.61 -7.91 29.12
CA ILE A 64 13.40 -9.04 29.66
C ILE A 64 12.55 -10.22 30.13
N SER A 65 11.22 -10.11 30.03
CA SER A 65 10.26 -11.16 30.38
C SER A 65 8.93 -10.94 29.68
N ILE A 66 8.04 -11.93 29.70
CA ILE A 66 6.66 -11.79 29.18
C ILE A 66 5.88 -10.66 29.88
N SER A 67 6.03 -10.54 31.21
CA SER A 67 5.36 -9.47 31.97
C SER A 67 5.89 -8.10 31.58
N ASP A 68 7.20 -8.01 31.37
CA ASP A 68 7.87 -6.77 30.98
C ASP A 68 7.52 -6.39 29.53
N ALA A 69 7.39 -7.36 28.62
CA ALA A 69 6.93 -7.12 27.25
C ALA A 69 5.54 -6.48 27.20
N LYS A 70 4.62 -6.95 28.05
CA LYS A 70 3.29 -6.34 28.17
C LYS A 70 3.38 -4.92 28.75
N LYS A 71 4.20 -4.72 29.78
CA LYS A 71 4.40 -3.40 30.39
C LYS A 71 5.00 -2.41 29.38
N GLU A 72 5.98 -2.85 28.61
CA GLU A 72 6.62 -2.04 27.57
C GLU A 72 5.66 -1.68 26.44
N ALA A 73 4.79 -2.61 26.03
CA ALA A 73 3.71 -2.35 25.06
C ALA A 73 2.69 -1.32 25.59
N GLN A 74 2.34 -1.38 26.88
CA GLN A 74 1.47 -0.39 27.52
C GLN A 74 2.13 0.99 27.55
N ASP A 75 3.41 1.07 27.88
CA ASP A 75 4.14 2.33 27.90
C ASP A 75 4.26 2.91 26.48
N PHE A 76 4.58 2.07 25.49
CA PHE A 76 4.61 2.43 24.07
C PHE A 76 3.27 2.98 23.61
N TRP A 77 2.19 2.27 23.90
CA TRP A 77 0.83 2.71 23.62
C TRP A 77 0.55 4.04 24.30
N ASN A 78 0.79 4.19 25.60
CA ASN A 78 0.46 5.44 26.31
C ASN A 78 1.23 6.67 25.77
N ARG A 79 2.44 6.48 25.27
CA ARG A 79 3.30 7.56 24.74
C ARG A 79 3.03 7.88 23.28
N GLY A 80 2.67 6.89 22.48
CA GLY A 80 2.47 7.05 21.04
C GLY A 80 1.15 7.75 20.70
N ASP A 81 1.16 8.56 19.66
CA ASP A 81 -0.02 9.22 19.14
C ASP A 81 -0.96 8.22 18.47
N LYS A 82 -2.26 8.32 18.77
CA LYS A 82 -3.30 7.39 18.30
C LYS A 82 -3.73 7.62 16.86
N ASN A 83 -3.35 8.74 16.24
CA ASN A 83 -3.56 8.96 14.81
C ASN A 83 -2.54 8.18 13.95
N ALA A 84 -1.54 7.54 14.58
CA ALA A 84 -0.62 6.65 13.90
C ALA A 84 -1.39 5.53 13.17
N LYS A 85 -0.94 5.22 11.96
CA LYS A 85 -1.60 4.28 11.06
C LYS A 85 -1.34 2.82 11.41
N PHE A 86 -0.23 2.58 12.11
CA PHE A 86 0.20 1.29 12.61
C PHE A 86 1.24 1.47 13.72
N TRP A 87 1.53 0.36 14.41
CA TRP A 87 2.46 0.28 15.53
C TRP A 87 3.48 -0.82 15.25
N VAL A 88 4.75 -0.62 15.55
CA VAL A 88 5.81 -1.60 15.25
C VAL A 88 6.57 -1.97 16.52
N ALA A 89 6.69 -3.27 16.76
CA ALA A 89 7.67 -3.82 17.68
C ALA A 89 9.01 -3.93 16.94
N ASP A 90 10.01 -3.17 17.35
CA ASP A 90 11.35 -3.17 16.77
C ASP A 90 12.28 -4.05 17.61
N VAL A 91 12.52 -5.28 17.13
CA VAL A 91 13.18 -6.36 17.89
C VAL A 91 14.54 -6.69 17.26
N GLU A 92 15.58 -6.00 17.72
CA GLU A 92 16.94 -6.13 17.18
C GLU A 92 17.90 -6.90 18.10
N VAL A 93 17.64 -6.87 19.40
CA VAL A 93 18.57 -7.35 20.43
C VAL A 93 17.95 -8.50 21.22
N GLN A 94 18.77 -9.51 21.53
CA GLN A 94 18.34 -10.61 22.38
C GLN A 94 18.40 -10.18 23.85
N THR A 95 17.26 -9.94 24.46
CA THR A 95 17.11 -9.48 25.86
C THR A 95 16.54 -10.55 26.77
N MET A 96 15.99 -11.62 26.21
CA MET A 96 15.53 -12.81 26.91
C MET A 96 15.77 -14.07 26.07
N VAL A 97 15.66 -15.25 26.70
CA VAL A 97 15.85 -16.53 26.01
C VAL A 97 14.74 -16.76 24.97
N ASP A 98 13.49 -16.53 25.36
CA ASP A 98 12.32 -16.69 24.49
C ASP A 98 11.90 -15.35 23.86
N MET A 99 12.66 -14.90 22.86
CA MET A 99 12.32 -13.68 22.12
C MET A 99 11.00 -13.80 21.34
N GLN A 100 10.66 -15.00 20.86
CA GLN A 100 9.41 -15.24 20.13
C GLN A 100 8.21 -14.99 21.06
N GLY A 101 8.21 -15.61 22.25
CA GLY A 101 7.15 -15.43 23.24
C GLY A 101 7.06 -14.00 23.77
N GLY A 102 8.19 -13.36 24.06
CA GLY A 102 8.23 -11.96 24.47
C GLY A 102 7.63 -11.02 23.43
N THR A 103 8.02 -11.19 22.17
CA THR A 103 7.52 -10.36 21.07
C THR A 103 6.03 -10.59 20.82
N GLN A 104 5.57 -11.85 20.85
CA GLN A 104 4.13 -12.15 20.70
C GLN A 104 3.32 -11.51 21.84
N ALA A 105 3.80 -11.58 23.08
CA ALA A 105 3.13 -10.95 24.21
C ALA A 105 3.06 -9.42 24.10
N PHE A 106 4.09 -8.78 23.55
CA PHE A 106 4.08 -7.35 23.24
C PHE A 106 3.02 -7.00 22.19
N ILE A 107 2.99 -7.75 21.08
CA ILE A 107 2.03 -7.54 19.98
C ILE A 107 0.59 -7.78 20.45
N ASP A 108 0.34 -8.87 21.17
CA ASP A 108 -1.00 -9.19 21.70
C ASP A 108 -1.50 -8.11 22.66
N GLU A 109 -0.61 -7.54 23.47
CA GLU A 109 -0.94 -6.45 24.37
C GLU A 109 -1.29 -5.16 23.59
N LEU A 110 -0.55 -4.84 22.51
CA LEU A 110 -0.93 -3.73 21.62
C LEU A 110 -2.30 -3.97 20.96
N ARG A 111 -2.60 -5.20 20.51
CA ARG A 111 -3.94 -5.55 19.98
C ARG A 111 -5.01 -5.32 21.03
N ARG A 112 -4.79 -5.80 22.26
CA ARG A 112 -5.69 -5.64 23.41
C ARG A 112 -5.95 -4.17 23.74
N LEU A 113 -4.92 -3.33 23.64
CA LEU A 113 -5.00 -1.89 23.89
C LEU A 113 -5.69 -1.10 22.76
N GLY A 114 -5.84 -1.71 21.58
CA GLY A 114 -6.65 -1.18 20.48
C GLY A 114 -5.89 -0.91 19.18
N ALA A 115 -4.60 -1.27 19.09
CA ALA A 115 -3.86 -1.16 17.84
C ALA A 115 -4.48 -2.05 16.76
N LYS A 116 -4.77 -1.46 15.59
CA LYS A 116 -5.45 -2.14 14.47
C LYS A 116 -4.51 -2.77 13.45
N LYS A 117 -3.30 -2.24 13.35
CA LYS A 117 -2.23 -2.73 12.49
C LYS A 117 -0.94 -2.73 13.29
N ILE A 118 -0.32 -3.89 13.41
CA ILE A 118 0.90 -4.08 14.17
C ILE A 118 1.93 -4.78 13.30
N GLY A 119 3.12 -4.20 13.21
CA GLY A 119 4.24 -4.76 12.48
C GLY A 119 5.33 -5.28 13.40
N LEU A 120 6.16 -6.15 12.84
CA LEU A 120 7.42 -6.58 13.44
C LEU A 120 8.57 -6.05 12.58
N TYR A 121 9.45 -5.25 13.17
CA TYR A 121 10.79 -5.06 12.63
C TYR A 121 11.74 -6.07 13.28
N VAL A 122 12.48 -6.79 12.45
CA VAL A 122 13.46 -7.78 12.91
C VAL A 122 14.65 -7.83 11.96
N GLY A 123 15.85 -7.83 12.52
CA GLY A 123 17.09 -7.92 11.76
C GLY A 123 17.13 -9.16 10.86
N HIS A 124 17.67 -9.02 9.65
CA HIS A 124 17.81 -10.16 8.73
C HIS A 124 18.60 -11.33 9.37
N HIS A 125 19.62 -11.03 10.17
CA HIS A 125 20.44 -12.03 10.85
C HIS A 125 19.77 -12.68 12.08
N THR A 126 18.80 -12.02 12.71
CA THR A 126 18.06 -12.52 13.90
C THR A 126 16.72 -13.15 13.56
N TYR A 127 16.24 -13.03 12.31
CA TYR A 127 14.92 -13.54 11.89
C TYR A 127 14.64 -14.99 12.34
N VAL A 128 15.60 -15.90 12.14
CA VAL A 128 15.45 -17.32 12.49
C VAL A 128 15.59 -17.53 14.00
N SER A 129 16.62 -16.96 14.62
CA SER A 129 16.89 -17.17 16.05
C SER A 129 15.82 -16.59 16.97
N PHE A 130 15.12 -15.53 16.53
CA PHE A 130 14.01 -14.93 17.28
C PHE A 130 12.66 -15.57 16.94
N GLY A 131 12.63 -16.59 16.07
CA GLY A 131 11.39 -17.28 15.69
C GLY A 131 10.41 -16.37 14.92
N ALA A 132 10.92 -15.36 14.20
CA ALA A 132 10.09 -14.29 13.61
C ALA A 132 8.99 -14.79 12.68
N ARG A 133 9.22 -15.93 12.02
CA ARG A 133 8.23 -16.60 11.15
C ARG A 133 6.94 -16.97 11.88
N ASN A 134 7.01 -17.24 13.18
CA ASN A 134 5.88 -17.73 13.98
C ASN A 134 5.19 -16.62 14.78
N ILE A 135 5.66 -15.37 14.64
CA ILE A 135 5.07 -14.22 15.31
C ILE A 135 3.91 -13.72 14.45
N ASP A 136 2.74 -13.60 15.07
CA ASP A 136 1.53 -13.13 14.41
C ASP A 136 1.50 -11.59 14.38
N ALA A 137 2.23 -11.03 13.40
CA ALA A 137 2.22 -9.61 13.06
C ALA A 137 1.47 -9.40 11.73
N ASP A 138 0.81 -8.24 11.58
CA ASP A 138 0.06 -7.90 10.37
C ASP A 138 0.99 -7.60 9.19
N PHE A 139 2.23 -7.16 9.46
CA PHE A 139 3.27 -6.98 8.45
C PHE A 139 4.68 -7.16 9.01
N ILE A 140 5.62 -7.52 8.14
CA ILE A 140 7.03 -7.72 8.51
C ILE A 140 7.89 -6.64 7.85
N TRP A 141 8.81 -6.07 8.62
CA TRP A 141 9.79 -5.06 8.21
C TRP A 141 11.20 -5.59 8.47
N ILE A 142 12.04 -5.67 7.43
CA ILE A 142 13.40 -6.24 7.57
C ILE A 142 14.44 -5.27 7.01
N PRO A 143 15.52 -4.97 7.78
CA PRO A 143 16.68 -4.28 7.26
C PRO A 143 17.58 -5.23 6.48
N ARG A 144 18.02 -4.81 5.30
CA ARG A 144 19.12 -5.48 4.58
C ARG A 144 19.82 -4.50 3.65
N TYR A 145 21.04 -4.13 4.00
CA TYR A 145 21.80 -3.12 3.27
C TYR A 145 22.74 -3.74 2.24
N GLY A 146 23.26 -2.92 1.31
CA GLY A 146 24.20 -3.37 0.28
C GLY A 146 23.55 -4.01 -0.95
N GLY A 147 22.30 -3.66 -1.25
CA GLY A 147 21.63 -3.96 -2.53
C GLY A 147 20.91 -5.31 -2.61
N ASN A 148 21.15 -6.23 -1.67
CA ASN A 148 20.44 -7.49 -1.61
C ASN A 148 19.10 -7.33 -0.88
N LYS A 149 17.99 -7.70 -1.54
CA LYS A 149 16.66 -7.79 -0.91
C LYS A 149 16.67 -8.79 0.26
N PRO A 150 15.82 -8.63 1.30
CA PRO A 150 15.68 -9.62 2.37
C PRO A 150 15.42 -11.02 1.82
N ALA A 151 16.09 -12.02 2.38
CA ALA A 151 15.89 -13.43 1.98
C ALA A 151 14.59 -14.02 2.56
N TYR A 152 14.01 -13.36 3.55
CA TYR A 152 12.77 -13.76 4.20
C TYR A 152 11.61 -12.90 3.68
N PRO A 153 10.39 -13.46 3.59
CA PRO A 153 9.20 -12.69 3.22
C PRO A 153 9.03 -11.47 4.15
N CYS A 154 8.88 -10.30 3.56
CA CYS A 154 8.57 -9.07 4.29
C CYS A 154 7.76 -8.11 3.41
N ASP A 155 7.07 -7.19 4.07
CA ASP A 155 6.25 -6.17 3.44
C ASP A 155 7.04 -4.88 3.24
N ILE A 156 7.89 -4.52 4.22
CA ILE A 156 8.77 -3.36 4.19
C ILE A 156 10.23 -3.82 4.21
N TRP A 157 11.03 -3.28 3.30
CA TRP A 157 12.48 -3.45 3.27
C TRP A 157 13.16 -2.12 3.59
N GLN A 158 13.87 -2.05 4.72
CA GLN A 158 14.81 -0.95 4.96
C GLN A 158 16.09 -1.24 4.17
N TYR A 159 16.26 -0.54 3.06
CA TYR A 159 17.29 -0.89 2.07
C TYR A 159 18.59 -0.09 2.25
N THR A 160 18.55 0.99 3.03
CA THR A 160 19.73 1.77 3.40
C THR A 160 19.51 2.51 4.71
N ASP A 161 20.59 2.64 5.48
CA ASP A 161 20.73 3.45 6.70
C ASP A 161 21.45 4.79 6.44
N SER A 162 21.78 5.05 5.18
CA SER A 162 22.63 6.15 4.71
C SER A 162 22.00 6.88 3.54
N GLY A 163 20.67 6.79 3.43
CA GLY A 163 19.89 7.63 2.53
C GLY A 163 20.03 9.10 2.88
N ASN A 164 19.68 9.97 1.93
CA ASN A 164 19.69 11.41 2.14
C ASN A 164 18.44 12.04 1.53
N VAL A 165 17.56 12.56 2.39
CA VAL A 165 16.34 13.26 1.97
C VAL A 165 16.52 14.75 2.29
N PRO A 166 16.36 15.66 1.32
CA PRO A 166 16.43 17.09 1.57
C PRO A 166 15.48 17.51 2.70
N GLY A 167 16.02 18.25 3.68
CA GLY A 167 15.30 18.66 4.89
C GLY A 167 15.45 17.70 6.08
N ILE A 168 15.77 16.42 5.86
CA ILE A 168 16.09 15.45 6.92
C ILE A 168 17.61 15.23 7.02
N GLY A 169 18.29 15.17 5.88
CA GLY A 169 19.69 14.75 5.80
C GLY A 169 19.81 13.23 5.83
N LYS A 170 20.85 12.71 6.51
CA LYS A 170 21.07 11.27 6.64
C LYS A 170 19.86 10.61 7.31
N CYS A 171 19.26 9.62 6.66
CA CYS A 171 18.11 8.89 7.18
C CYS A 171 18.00 7.48 6.59
N ASP A 172 17.18 6.68 7.27
CA ASP A 172 16.90 5.31 6.90
C ASP A 172 15.75 5.31 5.87
N LEU A 173 15.95 4.60 4.76
CA LEU A 173 14.98 4.55 3.66
C LEU A 173 14.41 3.15 3.48
N ASN A 174 13.11 3.16 3.19
CA ASN A 174 12.29 1.98 3.15
C ASN A 174 11.56 1.84 1.82
N GLN A 175 11.32 0.60 1.41
CA GLN A 175 10.55 0.26 0.24
C GLN A 175 9.52 -0.81 0.55
N LEU A 176 8.31 -0.65 0.01
CA LEU A 176 7.29 -1.70 0.05
C LEU A 176 7.64 -2.76 -1.00
N ILE A 177 7.85 -4.00 -0.57
CA ILE A 177 8.23 -5.11 -1.45
C ILE A 177 7.29 -6.33 -1.35
N GLY A 178 6.37 -6.31 -0.39
CA GLY A 178 5.33 -7.33 -0.26
C GLY A 178 4.06 -7.00 -1.03
N ASN A 179 3.00 -7.75 -0.75
CA ASN A 179 1.69 -7.59 -1.40
C ASN A 179 0.86 -6.43 -0.81
N LYS A 180 1.35 -5.78 0.26
CA LYS A 180 0.70 -4.64 0.91
C LYS A 180 1.23 -3.34 0.32
N ASN A 181 0.36 -2.62 -0.39
CA ASN A 181 0.68 -1.31 -0.96
C ASN A 181 0.53 -0.19 0.10
N LEU A 182 0.93 1.03 -0.26
CA LEU A 182 0.89 2.18 0.65
C LEU A 182 -0.50 2.44 1.23
N SER A 183 -1.58 2.27 0.45
CA SER A 183 -2.95 2.50 0.93
C SER A 183 -3.37 1.51 2.02
N TRP A 184 -2.87 0.27 1.99
CA TRP A 184 -3.04 -0.66 3.11
C TRP A 184 -2.42 -0.11 4.39
N PHE A 185 -1.22 0.47 4.33
CA PHE A 185 -0.56 1.03 5.51
C PHE A 185 -1.30 2.26 6.05
N ILE A 186 -1.54 3.26 5.20
CA ILE A 186 -2.00 4.57 5.67
C ILE A 186 -3.52 4.67 5.87
N GLY A 187 -4.26 3.67 5.35
CA GLY A 187 -5.71 3.66 5.34
C GLY A 187 -6.28 4.73 4.42
N SER A 188 -7.08 4.34 3.43
CA SER A 188 -7.92 5.29 2.71
C SER A 188 -9.04 5.75 3.65
N ASN A 189 -8.86 6.89 4.33
CA ASN A 189 -9.99 7.57 4.96
C ASN A 189 -10.90 8.12 3.86
N GLN A 190 -11.99 7.41 3.58
CA GLN A 190 -13.21 7.99 3.02
C GLN A 190 -13.83 8.92 4.07
N THR A 191 -13.38 10.18 4.16
CA THR A 191 -14.19 11.29 4.68
C THR A 191 -13.68 12.60 4.09
N ASN A 192 -14.58 13.28 3.40
CA ASN A 192 -14.38 14.43 2.51
C ASN A 192 -13.75 15.66 3.18
N GLN A 193 -12.81 16.30 2.47
CA GLN A 193 -13.03 17.68 2.04
C GLN A 193 -12.31 17.92 0.70
N SER A 194 -13.10 18.48 -0.21
CA SER A 194 -12.73 18.86 -1.56
C SER A 194 -11.57 19.85 -1.55
N SER A 195 -10.44 19.45 -2.10
CA SER A 195 -9.53 20.35 -2.79
C SER A 195 -9.01 19.62 -4.01
N ILE A 196 -9.33 20.20 -5.17
CA ILE A 196 -8.98 19.77 -6.52
C ILE A 196 -7.48 19.47 -6.59
N GLY A 197 -7.12 18.24 -6.95
CA GLY A 197 -5.73 17.84 -7.16
C GLY A 197 -5.52 16.33 -7.19
N ASP A 198 -5.77 15.70 -8.34
CA ASP A 198 -5.22 14.41 -8.81
C ASP A 198 -4.85 13.34 -7.76
N SER A 199 -5.85 12.77 -7.08
CA SER A 199 -5.74 11.37 -6.64
C SER A 199 -5.97 10.48 -7.87
N LYS A 200 -4.90 10.10 -8.58
CA LYS A 200 -5.02 9.18 -9.72
C LYS A 200 -5.72 7.90 -9.26
N GLN A 201 -6.94 7.69 -9.74
CA GLN A 201 -7.60 6.40 -9.60
C GLN A 201 -6.67 5.29 -10.10
N PRO A 202 -6.65 4.11 -9.46
CA PRO A 202 -5.84 2.99 -9.93
C PRO A 202 -6.08 2.75 -11.42
N ILE A 203 -4.99 2.62 -12.19
CA ILE A 203 -5.05 2.47 -13.65
C ILE A 203 -5.66 1.11 -13.96
N GLY A 204 -6.94 1.10 -14.34
CA GLY A 204 -7.71 -0.08 -14.72
C GLY A 204 -9.05 0.33 -15.35
N ILE A 205 -9.87 -0.67 -15.67
CA ILE A 205 -11.18 -0.54 -16.33
C ILE A 205 -12.35 -0.92 -15.42
N GLY A 206 -12.08 -1.43 -14.21
CA GLY A 206 -13.10 -1.76 -13.23
C GLY A 206 -12.54 -2.53 -12.04
N ILE A 207 -13.44 -2.99 -11.17
CA ILE A 207 -13.16 -3.83 -10.00
C ILE A 207 -13.94 -5.14 -10.13
N ALA A 208 -13.25 -6.27 -9.96
CA ALA A 208 -13.82 -7.61 -9.91
C ALA A 208 -13.79 -8.17 -8.48
N VAL A 209 -14.88 -8.77 -8.03
CA VAL A 209 -14.95 -9.52 -6.77
C VAL A 209 -15.44 -10.93 -7.09
N SER A 210 -14.74 -11.95 -6.56
CA SER A 210 -15.14 -13.35 -6.71
C SER A 210 -16.60 -13.55 -6.26
N LYS A 211 -17.39 -14.30 -7.05
CA LYS A 211 -18.73 -14.74 -6.63
C LYS A 211 -18.67 -15.81 -5.53
N TYR A 212 -17.55 -16.50 -5.39
CA TYR A 212 -17.34 -17.58 -4.45
C TYR A 212 -16.68 -17.10 -3.15
N ASP A 213 -16.91 -17.83 -2.06
CA ASP A 213 -16.30 -17.56 -0.76
C ASP A 213 -14.82 -17.95 -0.70
N ASP A 214 -14.12 -17.42 0.30
CA ASP A 214 -12.71 -17.71 0.55
C ASP A 214 -12.43 -19.22 0.57
N GLY A 215 -11.40 -19.64 -0.17
CA GLY A 215 -11.01 -21.04 -0.31
C GLY A 215 -11.54 -21.73 -1.57
N TYR A 216 -12.60 -21.21 -2.19
CA TYR A 216 -13.03 -21.64 -3.52
C TYR A 216 -12.21 -20.92 -4.59
N GLY A 217 -11.60 -21.69 -5.50
CA GLY A 217 -10.64 -21.18 -6.47
C GLY A 217 -11.26 -20.82 -7.82
N ILE A 218 -10.91 -19.65 -8.35
CA ILE A 218 -11.10 -19.29 -9.76
C ILE A 218 -9.79 -19.56 -10.50
N ASN A 219 -9.86 -20.28 -11.63
CA ASN A 219 -8.67 -20.56 -12.43
C ASN A 219 -8.12 -19.28 -13.07
N LEU A 220 -6.81 -19.14 -13.02
CA LEU A 220 -6.04 -18.13 -13.74
C LEU A 220 -5.37 -18.77 -14.95
N TYR A 221 -5.22 -17.97 -16.00
CA TYR A 221 -4.70 -18.38 -17.29
C TYR A 221 -3.63 -17.40 -17.78
N GLU A 222 -2.67 -17.91 -18.54
CA GLU A 222 -1.56 -17.13 -19.08
C GLU A 222 -1.99 -16.12 -20.14
N ASN A 223 -2.92 -16.48 -21.02
CA ASN A 223 -3.39 -15.59 -22.07
C ASN A 223 -4.85 -15.93 -22.42
N PRO A 224 -5.63 -14.97 -22.94
CA PRO A 224 -7.06 -15.18 -23.12
C PRO A 224 -7.43 -15.83 -24.46
N ALA A 225 -6.54 -15.76 -25.47
CA ALA A 225 -6.78 -16.35 -26.79
C ALA A 225 -6.56 -17.87 -26.81
N ASN A 226 -5.59 -18.36 -26.03
CA ASN A 226 -5.27 -19.77 -25.82
C ASN A 226 -5.02 -20.05 -24.33
N PRO A 227 -6.08 -20.22 -23.51
CA PRO A 227 -5.97 -20.25 -22.06
C PRO A 227 -5.20 -21.46 -21.53
N GLN A 228 -3.98 -21.23 -21.07
CA GLN A 228 -3.17 -22.21 -20.34
C GLN A 228 -3.24 -21.92 -18.84
N PHE A 229 -3.58 -22.93 -18.03
CA PHE A 229 -3.75 -22.77 -16.58
C PHE A 229 -2.43 -22.36 -15.91
N THR A 230 -2.44 -21.29 -15.12
CA THR A 230 -1.27 -20.76 -14.40
C THR A 230 -1.44 -20.79 -12.88
N GLY A 231 -2.66 -20.91 -12.38
CA GLY A 231 -2.90 -20.94 -10.93
C GLY A 231 -4.35 -20.70 -10.55
N ARG A 232 -4.59 -20.38 -9.28
CA ARG A 232 -5.93 -20.11 -8.75
C ARG A 232 -5.95 -18.86 -7.88
N LEU A 233 -7.06 -18.13 -7.99
CA LEU A 233 -7.45 -17.02 -7.15
C LEU A 233 -8.45 -17.53 -6.11
N THR A 234 -8.11 -17.49 -4.82
CA THR A 234 -8.89 -18.13 -3.74
C THR A 234 -9.45 -17.17 -2.71
N LYS A 235 -9.23 -15.86 -2.88
CA LYS A 235 -9.66 -14.83 -1.94
C LYS A 235 -10.80 -14.01 -2.52
N LYS A 236 -11.84 -13.76 -1.72
CA LYS A 236 -13.00 -12.93 -2.05
C LYS A 236 -12.73 -11.48 -1.66
N ILE A 237 -11.70 -10.90 -2.26
CA ILE A 237 -11.35 -9.49 -2.12
C ILE A 237 -11.56 -8.74 -3.44
N PRO A 238 -11.60 -7.40 -3.44
CA PRO A 238 -11.62 -6.62 -4.67
C PRO A 238 -10.30 -6.72 -5.45
N TYR A 239 -10.39 -6.97 -6.76
CA TYR A 239 -9.27 -6.98 -7.70
C TYR A 239 -9.46 -5.90 -8.77
N ILE A 240 -8.38 -5.19 -9.11
CA ILE A 240 -8.40 -4.26 -10.25
C ILE A 240 -8.43 -5.06 -11.54
N ILE A 241 -9.32 -4.68 -12.45
CA ILE A 241 -9.33 -5.19 -13.82
C ILE A 241 -8.46 -4.25 -14.65
N TYR A 242 -7.37 -4.76 -15.20
CA TYR A 242 -6.45 -3.97 -16.01
C TYR A 242 -6.86 -3.93 -17.48
N LYS A 243 -7.28 -5.07 -18.02
CA LYS A 243 -7.66 -5.26 -19.43
C LYS A 243 -8.78 -6.30 -19.53
N GLY A 244 -9.58 -6.19 -20.58
CA GLY A 244 -10.59 -7.20 -20.94
C GLY A 244 -10.26 -7.84 -22.29
N TYR A 245 -10.66 -9.10 -22.44
CA TYR A 245 -10.71 -9.81 -23.70
C TYR A 245 -12.16 -10.21 -23.96
N TRP A 246 -12.68 -9.80 -25.12
CA TRP A 246 -14.12 -9.82 -25.41
C TRP A 246 -14.41 -10.81 -26.53
N GLY A 247 -14.20 -12.10 -26.24
CA GLY A 247 -14.45 -13.20 -27.19
C GLY A 247 -15.92 -13.60 -27.31
N GLY A 248 -16.78 -13.06 -26.45
CA GLY A 248 -18.22 -13.31 -26.36
C GLY A 248 -18.58 -14.37 -25.33
N GLY A 249 -19.45 -14.02 -24.38
CA GLY A 249 -20.05 -14.95 -23.42
C GLY A 249 -19.01 -15.61 -22.51
N GLU A 250 -18.94 -16.94 -22.52
CA GLU A 250 -17.99 -17.71 -21.69
C GLU A 250 -16.50 -17.51 -22.08
N LYS A 251 -16.26 -16.87 -23.24
CA LYS A 251 -14.92 -16.50 -23.71
C LYS A 251 -14.46 -15.14 -23.20
N ASP A 252 -15.34 -14.38 -22.53
CA ASP A 252 -14.97 -13.09 -21.97
C ASP A 252 -14.05 -13.29 -20.77
N MET A 253 -12.89 -12.65 -20.81
CA MET A 253 -11.87 -12.77 -19.78
C MET A 253 -11.39 -11.40 -19.32
N ILE A 254 -10.98 -11.33 -18.06
CA ILE A 254 -10.44 -10.13 -17.41
C ILE A 254 -9.05 -10.41 -16.88
N CYS A 255 -8.14 -9.45 -17.06
CA CYS A 255 -6.79 -9.51 -16.53
C CYS A 255 -6.73 -8.79 -15.18
N LEU A 256 -6.34 -9.52 -14.13
CA LEU A 256 -6.39 -9.06 -12.73
C LEU A 256 -5.02 -8.73 -12.12
N GLY A 257 -3.95 -8.84 -12.92
CA GLY A 257 -2.57 -8.58 -12.50
C GLY A 257 -1.66 -8.43 -13.72
N GLY A 258 -0.39 -8.85 -13.64
CA GLY A 258 0.52 -8.83 -14.80
C GLY A 258 -0.07 -9.54 -16.03
N GLU A 259 0.57 -9.43 -17.20
CA GLU A 259 0.01 -9.86 -18.50
C GLU A 259 -0.43 -11.34 -18.58
N GLN A 260 -0.11 -12.15 -17.57
CA GLN A 260 -0.37 -13.59 -17.47
C GLN A 260 -1.38 -14.00 -16.39
N GLN A 261 -2.25 -13.09 -15.93
CA GLN A 261 -3.26 -13.36 -14.91
C GLN A 261 -4.68 -13.12 -15.42
N TRP A 262 -5.08 -13.91 -16.42
CA TRP A 262 -6.41 -13.87 -17.02
C TRP A 262 -7.38 -14.79 -16.29
N ALA A 263 -8.59 -14.32 -16.03
CA ALA A 263 -9.66 -15.11 -15.43
C ALA A 263 -10.94 -14.96 -16.27
N LYS A 264 -11.76 -16.01 -16.33
CA LYS A 264 -13.07 -15.90 -16.99
C LYS A 264 -13.97 -14.95 -16.22
N LEU A 265 -14.59 -14.02 -16.93
CA LEU A 265 -15.42 -12.94 -16.36
C LEU A 265 -16.64 -13.47 -15.59
N GLU A 266 -17.20 -14.60 -16.04
CA GLU A 266 -18.42 -15.19 -15.46
C GLU A 266 -18.33 -15.48 -13.95
N HIS A 267 -17.12 -15.67 -13.43
CA HIS A 267 -16.87 -15.96 -12.02
C HIS A 267 -16.86 -14.74 -11.09
N PHE A 268 -17.05 -13.52 -11.63
CA PHE A 268 -16.93 -12.28 -10.88
C PHE A 268 -18.21 -11.44 -10.88
N ASN A 269 -18.46 -10.79 -9.75
CA ASN A 269 -19.30 -9.60 -9.69
C ASN A 269 -18.41 -8.41 -10.05
N VAL A 270 -18.80 -7.61 -11.04
CA VAL A 270 -17.95 -6.56 -11.59
C VAL A 270 -18.60 -5.19 -11.48
N GLN A 271 -17.84 -4.24 -10.98
CA GLN A 271 -18.13 -2.82 -11.07
C GLN A 271 -17.21 -2.21 -12.14
N TRP A 272 -17.78 -1.87 -13.30
CA TRP A 272 -17.03 -1.21 -14.37
C TRP A 272 -16.80 0.26 -14.07
N TYR A 273 -15.64 0.76 -14.48
CA TYR A 273 -15.39 2.18 -14.48
C TYR A 273 -16.00 2.87 -15.69
N TYR A 274 -16.38 4.11 -15.48
CA TYR A 274 -16.97 4.96 -16.50
C TYR A 274 -16.21 6.27 -16.63
N ALA A 275 -16.01 6.71 -17.87
CA ALA A 275 -15.43 7.99 -18.21
C ALA A 275 -16.53 9.05 -18.33
N TYR A 276 -16.49 10.04 -17.45
CA TYR A 276 -17.39 11.19 -17.44
C TYR A 276 -16.69 12.38 -18.09
N SER A 277 -17.33 13.06 -19.02
CA SER A 277 -16.79 14.31 -19.57
C SER A 277 -16.50 15.31 -18.45
N LYS A 278 -15.33 15.96 -18.50
CA LYS A 278 -15.03 17.12 -17.63
C LYS A 278 -15.74 18.40 -18.10
N TYR A 279 -16.30 18.38 -19.31
CA TYR A 279 -16.90 19.52 -19.96
C TYR A 279 -18.42 19.47 -19.91
N THR A 280 -19.05 20.64 -20.03
CA THR A 280 -20.50 20.77 -20.09
C THR A 280 -21.09 20.05 -21.32
N PRO A 281 -22.32 19.53 -21.24
CA PRO A 281 -23.04 18.96 -22.38
C PRO A 281 -22.97 19.83 -23.64
N GLY A 282 -22.52 19.25 -24.75
CA GLY A 282 -22.34 19.95 -26.03
C GLY A 282 -20.89 20.30 -26.39
N TYR A 283 -19.95 20.09 -25.47
CA TYR A 283 -18.52 20.14 -25.79
C TYR A 283 -18.07 18.80 -26.40
N GLU A 284 -17.43 18.86 -27.56
CA GLU A 284 -16.97 17.69 -28.30
C GLU A 284 -15.58 17.22 -27.82
N ILE A 285 -15.48 15.95 -27.43
CA ILE A 285 -14.21 15.27 -27.13
C ILE A 285 -13.80 14.48 -28.36
N ARG A 286 -12.59 14.74 -28.88
CA ARG A 286 -12.06 14.04 -30.07
C ARG A 286 -11.86 12.56 -29.79
N THR A 287 -12.21 11.73 -30.76
CA THR A 287 -11.98 10.29 -30.75
C THR A 287 -10.85 9.91 -31.70
N TYR A 288 -10.17 8.81 -31.41
CA TYR A 288 -9.05 8.27 -32.17
C TYR A 288 -9.23 6.76 -32.42
N ASP A 289 -8.61 6.22 -33.46
CA ASP A 289 -8.63 4.77 -33.78
C ASP A 289 -7.70 3.93 -32.87
N GLY A 290 -6.91 4.59 -32.04
CA GLY A 290 -6.01 3.99 -31.05
C GLY A 290 -5.27 5.06 -30.23
N PRO A 291 -4.48 4.66 -29.22
CA PRO A 291 -3.59 5.58 -28.53
C PRO A 291 -2.59 6.21 -29.52
N ASN A 292 -2.56 7.55 -29.57
CA ASN A 292 -1.79 8.32 -30.55
C ASN A 292 -2.12 7.99 -32.03
N GLY A 293 -3.32 7.46 -32.27
CA GLY A 293 -3.82 7.11 -33.58
C GLY A 293 -4.43 8.29 -34.35
N ASN A 294 -5.08 7.99 -35.48
CA ASN A 294 -5.74 8.99 -36.31
C ASN A 294 -7.04 9.44 -35.67
N ASP A 295 -7.40 10.69 -35.91
CA ASP A 295 -8.67 11.26 -35.50
C ASP A 295 -9.83 10.58 -36.23
N THR A 296 -10.84 10.13 -35.48
CA THR A 296 -12.03 9.41 -35.97
C THR A 296 -13.34 10.18 -35.77
N GLY A 297 -13.27 11.45 -35.34
CA GLY A 297 -14.44 12.28 -35.05
C GLY A 297 -14.49 12.76 -33.60
N ALA A 298 -15.70 12.86 -33.04
CA ALA A 298 -15.90 13.32 -31.67
C ALA A 298 -17.15 12.74 -31.00
N VAL A 299 -17.23 12.90 -29.68
CA VAL A 299 -18.36 12.51 -28.82
C VAL A 299 -18.74 13.66 -27.88
N ASP A 300 -20.03 13.85 -27.57
CA ASP A 300 -20.55 15.06 -26.90
C ASP A 300 -20.57 15.02 -25.35
N GLY A 301 -20.07 13.93 -24.78
CA GLY A 301 -19.82 13.79 -23.34
C GLY A 301 -21.06 13.78 -22.45
N LYS A 302 -22.27 13.77 -23.02
CA LYS A 302 -23.55 13.93 -22.29
C LYS A 302 -23.85 12.80 -21.32
N ILE A 303 -23.43 11.59 -21.66
CA ILE A 303 -23.57 10.39 -20.83
C ILE A 303 -22.19 9.80 -20.55
N PRO A 304 -21.99 9.13 -19.41
CA PRO A 304 -20.75 8.44 -19.13
C PRO A 304 -20.50 7.28 -20.11
N TYR A 305 -19.24 7.10 -20.50
CA TYR A 305 -18.81 6.00 -21.35
C TYR A 305 -18.26 4.86 -20.52
N ARG A 306 -18.68 3.63 -20.80
CA ARG A 306 -18.02 2.45 -20.23
C ARG A 306 -16.59 2.38 -20.77
N ILE A 307 -15.63 2.12 -19.89
CA ILE A 307 -14.23 1.94 -20.27
C ILE A 307 -14.00 0.47 -20.63
N TRP A 308 -13.52 0.21 -21.83
CA TRP A 308 -13.24 -1.15 -22.34
C TRP A 308 -11.75 -1.49 -22.28
N ASN A 309 -10.90 -0.47 -22.41
CA ASN A 309 -9.45 -0.57 -22.31
C ASN A 309 -8.86 0.79 -21.91
N ARG A 310 -7.63 0.79 -21.39
CA ARG A 310 -6.92 2.02 -20.99
C ARG A 310 -5.43 1.85 -21.23
N GLN A 311 -4.85 2.72 -22.03
CA GLN A 311 -3.48 2.60 -22.52
C GLN A 311 -2.91 3.96 -22.92
N ASP A 312 -1.65 4.22 -22.56
CA ASP A 312 -0.87 5.39 -23.01
C ASP A 312 -1.57 6.76 -22.86
N GLY A 313 -2.38 6.92 -21.81
CA GLY A 313 -3.14 8.15 -21.54
C GLY A 313 -4.46 8.28 -22.33
N TYR A 314 -4.91 7.20 -22.97
CA TYR A 314 -6.19 7.10 -23.65
C TYR A 314 -7.07 6.04 -22.99
N VAL A 315 -8.38 6.24 -23.11
CA VAL A 315 -9.42 5.28 -22.72
C VAL A 315 -10.23 4.87 -23.94
N ASP A 316 -10.40 3.57 -24.12
CA ASP A 316 -11.29 2.98 -25.14
C ASP A 316 -12.72 3.01 -24.61
N ILE A 317 -13.59 3.70 -25.32
CA ILE A 317 -15.02 3.85 -25.00
C ILE A 317 -15.92 2.93 -25.85
N GLY A 318 -15.31 2.03 -26.63
CA GLY A 318 -15.98 1.04 -27.46
C GLY A 318 -16.16 1.48 -28.92
N GLY A 319 -16.33 0.51 -29.81
CA GLY A 319 -16.50 0.77 -31.24
C GLY A 319 -15.26 1.35 -31.91
N ASN A 320 -14.06 0.97 -31.45
CA ASN A 320 -12.76 1.48 -31.89
C ASN A 320 -12.62 3.01 -31.71
N LYS A 321 -13.18 3.55 -30.63
CA LYS A 321 -13.07 4.97 -30.29
C LYS A 321 -12.30 5.14 -29.00
N TRP A 322 -11.15 5.78 -29.12
CA TRP A 322 -10.29 6.16 -28.00
C TRP A 322 -10.41 7.64 -27.73
N ILE A 323 -10.52 8.05 -26.48
CA ILE A 323 -10.46 9.46 -26.09
C ILE A 323 -9.30 9.68 -25.12
N LYS A 324 -8.70 10.87 -25.14
CA LYS A 324 -7.65 11.21 -24.18
C LYS A 324 -8.22 11.29 -22.78
N GLU A 325 -7.54 10.63 -21.85
CA GLU A 325 -7.96 10.56 -20.45
C GLU A 325 -7.99 11.94 -19.78
N GLU A 326 -7.16 12.88 -20.23
CA GLU A 326 -7.12 14.26 -19.72
C GLU A 326 -8.47 14.99 -19.83
N HIS A 327 -9.34 14.58 -20.77
CA HIS A 327 -10.66 15.17 -21.01
C HIS A 327 -11.78 14.58 -20.15
N VAL A 328 -11.50 13.51 -19.39
CA VAL A 328 -12.52 12.76 -18.65
C VAL A 328 -12.15 12.50 -17.20
N GLN A 329 -13.17 12.45 -16.34
CA GLN A 329 -13.06 11.97 -14.97
C GLN A 329 -13.51 10.51 -14.95
N ILE A 330 -12.63 9.61 -14.51
CA ILE A 330 -12.98 8.19 -14.34
C ILE A 330 -13.59 8.00 -12.94
N LYS A 331 -14.69 7.25 -12.86
CA LYS A 331 -15.35 6.88 -11.61
C LYS A 331 -15.74 5.41 -11.57
#